data_AF-A0A7C2UBE9-F1
#
_entry.id   AF-A0A7C2UBE9-F1
#
_cell.length_a   1.000
_cell.length_b   1.000
_cell.length_c   1.000
_cell.angle_alpha   90.00
_cell.angle_beta   90.00
_cell.angle_gamma   90.00
#
_symmetry.space_group_name_H-M   'P 1'
#
loop_
_entity.id
_entity.type
_entity.pdbx_description
1 polymer ?
#
loop_
_entity_poly.entity_id
_entity_poly.type
_entity_poly.pdbx_seq_one_letter_code
_entity_poly.pdbx_strand_id
1 'polypeptide(L)'
;MSRNGDGPVCRCAGAEAAFLAGFRAGASFLLDLLVGREGEVPHQVAWAIRLSQAVGEPLSVELVMGAVERAARRAEDRAALLAATEARSRWHALWRS
;
A
#
# COMPACT_ATOMS: atom_id res chain seq x y z
N MET A 1 28.64 -3.14 -38.21
CA MET A 1 28.53 -3.67 -36.83
C MET A 1 28.14 -2.53 -35.92
N SER A 2 26.89 -2.51 -35.47
CA SER A 2 26.34 -1.43 -34.63
C SER A 2 26.85 -1.59 -33.20
N ARG A 3 27.57 -0.60 -32.68
CA ARG A 3 27.91 -0.49 -31.25
C ARG A 3 26.68 0.10 -30.53
N ASN A 4 25.68 -0.74 -30.26
CA ASN A 4 24.64 -0.45 -29.29
C ASN A 4 25.07 -1.08 -27.97
N GLY A 5 25.67 -0.28 -27.08
CA GLY A 5 26.04 -0.73 -25.75
C GLY A 5 26.61 0.45 -24.98
N ASP A 6 25.98 0.75 -23.85
CA ASP A 6 26.47 1.65 -22.81
C ASP A 6 26.32 3.15 -23.08
N GLY A 7 25.06 3.59 -23.21
CA GLY A 7 24.71 4.93 -22.72
C GLY A 7 24.96 4.99 -21.21
N PRO A 8 25.49 6.09 -20.65
CA PRO A 8 25.80 6.18 -19.23
C PRO A 8 24.54 5.89 -18.44
N VAL A 9 24.56 4.80 -17.68
CA VAL A 9 23.58 4.53 -16.62
C VAL A 9 23.54 5.79 -15.76
N CYS A 10 22.50 6.64 -15.93
CA CYS A 10 22.38 7.85 -15.14
C CYS A 10 22.25 7.42 -13.68
N ARG A 11 23.36 7.50 -12.93
CA ARG A 11 23.37 7.44 -11.48
C ARG A 11 22.81 8.75 -10.97
N CYS A 12 21.56 9.04 -11.31
CA CYS A 12 20.91 10.24 -10.86
C CYS A 12 20.76 10.11 -9.33
N ALA A 13 21.38 11.02 -8.58
CA ALA A 13 21.32 10.99 -7.12
C ALA A 13 19.84 10.98 -6.68
N GLY A 14 19.48 10.04 -5.81
CA GLY A 14 18.10 9.88 -5.33
C GLY A 14 17.17 9.05 -6.23
N ALA A 15 17.64 8.47 -7.34
CA ALA A 15 16.81 7.63 -8.21
C ALA A 15 16.19 6.42 -7.48
N GLU A 16 16.94 5.78 -6.57
CA GLU A 16 16.41 4.69 -5.73
C GLU A 16 15.29 5.21 -4.81
N ALA A 17 15.48 6.35 -4.16
CA ALA A 17 14.47 6.93 -3.28
C ALA A 17 13.20 7.32 -4.04
N ALA A 18 13.34 7.91 -5.23
CA ALA A 18 12.21 8.25 -6.10
C ALA A 18 11.46 7.00 -6.58
N PHE A 19 12.18 5.95 -6.97
CA PHE A 19 11.58 4.67 -7.35
C PHE A 19 10.79 4.05 -6.18
N LEU A 20 11.39 3.97 -5.00
CA LEU A 20 10.75 3.41 -3.80
C LEU A 20 9.50 4.23 -3.40
N ALA A 21 9.56 5.55 -3.49
CA ALA A 21 8.42 6.43 -3.23
C ALA A 21 7.28 6.19 -4.23
N GLY A 22 7.59 6.10 -5.53
CA GLY A 22 6.60 5.79 -6.57
C GLY A 22 6.00 4.39 -6.42
N PHE A 23 6.82 3.39 -6.09
CA PHE A 23 6.35 2.04 -5.84
C PHE A 23 5.40 1.98 -4.64
N ARG A 24 5.75 2.66 -3.53
CA ARG A 24 4.90 2.73 -2.34
C ARG A 24 3.54 3.35 -2.68
N ALA A 25 3.53 4.46 -3.42
CA ALA A 25 2.28 5.11 -3.84
C ALA A 25 1.41 4.18 -4.70
N GLY A 26 2.01 3.45 -5.64
CA GLY A 26 1.30 2.46 -6.45
C GLY A 26 0.76 1.28 -5.64
N ALA A 27 1.54 0.77 -4.68
CA ALA A 27 1.12 -0.30 -3.78
C ALA A 27 -0.03 0.13 -2.86
N SER A 28 0.04 1.34 -2.29
CA SER A 28 -1.05 1.93 -1.50
C SER A 28 -2.33 2.04 -2.32
N PHE A 29 -2.26 2.60 -3.53
CA PHE A 29 -3.43 2.73 -4.40
C PHE A 29 -4.09 1.37 -4.71
N LEU A 30 -3.29 0.35 -5.04
CA LEU A 30 -3.82 -1.00 -5.31
C LEU A 30 -4.43 -1.63 -4.05
N LEU A 31 -3.80 -1.44 -2.89
CA LEU A 31 -4.30 -1.97 -1.63
C LEU A 31 -5.59 -1.26 -1.20
N ASP A 32 -5.72 0.05 -1.41
CA ASP A 32 -6.97 0.78 -1.16
C ASP A 32 -8.11 0.25 -2.05
N LEU A 33 -7.80 -0.02 -3.32
CA LEU A 33 -8.74 -0.61 -4.28
C LEU A 33 -9.16 -2.03 -3.86
N LEU A 34 -8.21 -2.83 -3.36
CA LEU A 34 -8.48 -4.17 -2.83
C LEU A 34 -9.25 -4.13 -1.51
N VAL A 35 -8.96 -3.19 -0.61
CA VAL A 35 -9.72 -2.98 0.63
C VAL A 35 -11.19 -2.68 0.32
N GLY A 36 -11.43 -1.88 -0.72
CA GLY A 36 -12.78 -1.61 -1.25
C GLY A 36 -13.41 -2.85 -1.91
N ARG A 37 -12.66 -3.60 -2.72
CA ARG A 37 -13.19 -4.70 -3.55
C ARG A 37 -13.33 -6.04 -2.83
N GLU A 38 -12.36 -6.41 -2.00
CA GLU A 38 -12.36 -7.66 -1.21
C GLU A 38 -13.16 -7.53 0.09
N GLY A 39 -13.73 -6.36 0.34
CA GLY A 39 -14.69 -6.18 1.42
C GLY A 39 -14.05 -6.02 2.80
N GLU A 40 -12.79 -5.58 2.89
CA GLU A 40 -12.13 -5.37 4.18
C GLU A 40 -12.78 -4.21 4.96
N VAL A 41 -13.25 -3.16 4.26
CA VAL A 41 -14.14 -2.13 4.85
C VAL A 41 -15.48 -2.73 5.30
N PRO A 42 -16.28 -3.38 4.45
CA PRO A 42 -17.47 -4.12 4.87
C PRO A 42 -17.24 -5.06 6.07
N HIS A 43 -16.10 -5.74 6.14
CA HIS A 43 -15.74 -6.63 7.24
C HIS A 43 -15.49 -5.86 8.54
N GLN A 44 -14.74 -4.75 8.50
CA GLN A 44 -14.52 -3.90 9.67
C GLN A 44 -15.81 -3.22 10.14
N VAL A 45 -16.67 -2.80 9.21
CA VAL A 45 -18.00 -2.25 9.51
C VAL A 45 -18.91 -3.31 10.14
N ALA A 46 -18.91 -4.54 9.61
CA ALA A 46 -19.65 -5.65 10.21
C ALA A 46 -19.17 -5.99 11.63
N TRP A 47 -17.86 -5.91 11.88
CA TRP A 47 -17.31 -6.06 13.22
C TRP A 47 -17.77 -4.94 14.17
N ALA A 48 -17.76 -3.70 13.69
CA ALA A 48 -18.27 -2.53 14.40
C ALA A 48 -19.75 -2.68 14.80
N ILE A 49 -20.59 -3.15 13.88
CA ILE A 49 -22.01 -3.47 14.14
C ILE A 49 -22.15 -4.52 15.24
N ARG A 50 -21.40 -5.63 15.16
CA ARG A 50 -21.43 -6.68 16.19
C ARG A 50 -21.00 -6.16 17.56
N LEU A 51 -20.00 -5.28 17.61
CA LEU A 51 -19.53 -4.68 18.86
C LEU A 51 -20.62 -3.79 19.48
N SER A 52 -21.25 -2.93 18.68
CA SER A 52 -22.38 -2.09 19.12
C SER A 52 -23.52 -2.95 19.70
N GLN A 53 -23.90 -4.02 19.01
CA GLN A 53 -24.91 -4.97 19.50
C GLN A 53 -24.52 -5.66 20.82
N ALA A 54 -23.25 -6.03 20.98
CA ALA A 54 -22.77 -6.71 22.18
C ALA A 54 -22.73 -5.80 23.42
N VAL A 55 -22.45 -4.51 23.23
CA VAL A 55 -22.38 -3.53 24.34
C VAL A 55 -23.75 -2.89 24.62
N GLY A 56 -24.73 -3.06 23.73
CA GLY A 56 -26.07 -2.49 23.88
C GLY A 56 -26.14 -1.00 23.53
N GLU A 57 -25.09 -0.47 22.90
CA GLU A 57 -24.99 0.93 22.49
C GLU A 57 -25.36 1.09 21.02
N PRO A 58 -26.02 2.20 20.61
CA PRO A 58 -26.35 2.43 19.22
C PRO A 58 -25.08 2.55 18.36
N LEU A 59 -25.17 2.07 17.12
CA LEU A 59 -24.07 2.19 16.16
C LEU A 59 -23.80 3.67 15.88
N SER A 60 -22.63 4.16 16.30
CA SER A 60 -22.24 5.55 16.05
C SER A 60 -21.42 5.68 14.76
N VAL A 61 -21.48 6.87 14.16
CA VAL A 61 -20.66 7.21 13.00
C VAL A 61 -19.18 7.15 13.36
N GLU A 62 -18.77 7.55 14.57
CA GLU A 62 -17.35 7.45 14.98
C GLU A 62 -16.87 6.00 14.98
N LEU A 63 -17.72 5.06 15.43
CA LEU A 63 -17.37 3.65 15.53
C LEU A 63 -17.19 3.02 14.14
N VAL A 64 -18.04 3.39 13.18
CA VAL A 64 -17.94 3.01 11.77
C VAL A 64 -16.73 3.65 11.10
N MET A 65 -16.51 4.95 11.29
CA MET A 65 -15.37 5.67 10.71
C MET A 65 -14.03 5.16 11.27
N GLY A 66 -13.96 4.85 12.57
CA GLY A 66 -12.77 4.23 13.16
C GLY A 66 -12.50 2.83 12.62
N ALA A 67 -13.55 2.07 12.25
CA ALA A 67 -13.39 0.79 11.55
C ALA A 67 -12.82 0.96 10.14
N VAL A 68 -13.29 1.96 9.39
CA VAL A 68 -12.75 2.31 8.06
C VAL A 68 -11.29 2.76 8.16
N GLU A 69 -10.97 3.65 9.11
CA GLU A 69 -9.61 4.14 9.32
C GLU A 69 -8.62 3.00 9.64
N ARG A 70 -9.05 2.02 10.45
CA ARG A 70 -8.24 0.82 10.74
C ARG A 70 -8.02 -0.07 9.52
N ALA A 71 -8.94 -0.10 8.57
CA ALA A 71 -8.75 -0.83 7.31
C ALA A 71 -7.73 -0.10 6.42
N ALA A 72 -7.89 1.22 6.27
CA ALA A 72 -6.98 2.06 5.50
C ALA A 72 -5.55 2.01 6.05
N ARG A 73 -5.34 2.17 7.36
CA ARG A 73 -4.01 2.08 7.96
C ARG A 73 -3.31 0.74 7.72
N ARG A 74 -4.06 -0.36 7.76
CA ARG A 74 -3.49 -1.69 7.44
C ARG A 74 -3.05 -1.80 5.98
N ALA A 75 -3.77 -1.19 5.05
CA ALA A 75 -3.37 -1.09 3.65
C ALA A 75 -2.08 -0.26 3.50
N GLU A 76 -2.00 0.90 4.16
CA GLU A 76 -0.81 1.74 4.16
C GLU A 76 0.43 1.01 4.73
N ASP A 77 0.27 0.31 5.85
CA ASP A 77 1.34 -0.48 6.47
C ASP A 77 1.83 -1.61 5.55
N ARG A 78 0.91 -2.31 4.87
CA ARG A 78 1.25 -3.33 3.87
C ARG A 78 2.01 -2.71 2.69
N ALA A 79 1.57 -1.56 2.18
CA ALA A 79 2.26 -0.85 1.11
C ALA A 79 3.69 -0.45 1.52
N ALA A 80 3.87 0.01 2.76
CA ALA A 80 5.17 0.32 3.34
C ALA A 80 6.11 -0.90 3.38
N LEU A 81 5.60 -2.05 3.82
CA LEU A 81 6.37 -3.29 3.88
C LEU A 81 6.76 -3.81 2.48
N LEU A 82 5.85 -3.72 1.51
CA LEU A 82 6.12 -4.08 0.12
C LEU A 82 7.17 -3.16 -0.51
N ALA A 83 7.11 -1.85 -0.22
CA ALA A 83 8.13 -0.91 -0.67
C ALA A 83 9.51 -1.21 -0.06
N ALA A 84 9.58 -1.58 1.22
CA ALA A 84 10.85 -1.89 1.88
C ALA A 84 11.50 -3.19 1.37
N THR A 85 10.71 -4.16 0.91
CA THR A 85 11.19 -5.49 0.52
C THR A 85 11.23 -5.67 -1.00
N GLU A 86 10.07 -5.70 -1.66
CA GLU A 86 9.95 -6.07 -3.07
C GLU A 86 10.40 -4.95 -4.01
N ALA A 87 10.07 -3.69 -3.70
CA ALA A 87 10.50 -2.56 -4.53
C ALA A 87 12.03 -2.47 -4.57
N ARG A 88 12.68 -2.64 -3.41
CA ARG A 88 14.15 -2.63 -3.34
C ARG A 88 14.77 -3.77 -4.14
N SER A 89 14.20 -4.97 -4.08
CA SER A 89 14.62 -6.10 -4.91
C SER A 89 14.50 -5.79 -6.41
N ARG A 90 13.37 -5.21 -6.84
CA ARG A 90 13.14 -4.83 -8.25
C ARG A 90 14.09 -3.72 -8.72
N TRP A 91 14.37 -2.73 -7.87
CA TRP A 91 15.37 -1.71 -8.15
C TRP A 91 16.75 -2.33 -8.40
N HIS A 92 17.19 -3.24 -7.54
CA HIS A 92 18.46 -3.96 -7.73
C HIS A 92 18.47 -4.90 -8.94
N ALA A 93 17.32 -5.39 -9.40
CA ALA A 93 17.21 -6.16 -10.64
C ALA A 93 17.40 -5.26 -11.87
N LEU A 94 16.76 -4.10 -11.90
CA LEU A 94 16.89 -3.10 -12.98
C LEU A 94 18.32 -2.55 -13.14
N TRP A 95 19.09 -2.55 -12.06
CA TRP A 95 20.51 -2.15 -12.08
C TRP A 95 21.49 -3.25 -12.47
N ARG A 96 21.04 -4.51 -12.54
CA ARG A 96 21.87 -5.65 -12.95
C ARG A 96 21.58 -6.11 -14.38
N SER A 97 20.51 -5.61 -15.00
CA SER A 97 20.11 -5.81 -16.40
C SER A 97 20.67 -4.72 -17.30
#